data_AF-A0A7S1RGP0-F1
#
_entry.id   AF-A0A7S1RGP0-F1
#
_cell.length_a   1.000
_cell.length_b   1.000
_cell.length_c   1.000
_cell.angle_alpha   90.00
_cell.angle_beta   90.00
_cell.angle_gamma   90.00
#
_symmetry.space_group_name_H-M   'P 1'
#
loop_
_entity.id
_entity.type
_entity.pdbx_description
1 polymer ?
#
loop_
_entity_poly.entity_id
_entity_poly.type
_entity_poly.pdbx_seq_one_letter_code
_entity_poly.pdbx_strand_id
1 'polypeptide(L)'
;ASVRETIADLASAIPGYGPSDVFYPEWFLGTWEATSELSAVETPQGDSLAGEAAVNARKSVGMIERYLQRYIEYRGRIVADRGFNVGSFSRSVESVDWDPADPSVVSTVAGRGGASMRTEMRVTKRAVGAPEGRSDLFNVSEFYQEVVDGNNPSALALGAGAGPPKVTPVRCITKYRLVAGPQIQALQRLEVYPNLISADARDFVDAIMAGGADRDKPV
;
A
#
# COMPACT_ATOMS: atom_id res chain seq x y z
N ALA A 1 -8.00 23.74 -3.04
CA ALA A 1 -7.02 23.01 -2.23
C ALA A 1 -6.15 22.21 -3.18
N SER A 2 -4.82 22.24 -3.00
CA SER A 2 -3.92 21.38 -3.76
C SER A 2 -4.17 19.90 -3.41
N VAL A 3 -3.77 18.98 -4.30
CA VAL A 3 -3.82 17.52 -4.03
C VAL A 3 -3.16 17.20 -2.69
N ARG A 4 -2.00 17.82 -2.41
CA ARG A 4 -1.27 17.68 -1.14
C ARG A 4 -2.08 18.12 0.08
N GLU A 5 -2.79 19.25 -0.01
CA GLU A 5 -3.66 19.72 1.07
C GLU A 5 -4.82 18.76 1.30
N THR A 6 -5.49 18.29 0.25
CA THR A 6 -6.57 17.30 0.37
C THR A 6 -6.07 16.00 0.99
N ILE A 7 -4.88 15.53 0.61
CA ILE A 7 -4.26 14.34 1.20
C ILE A 7 -3.91 14.58 2.66
N ALA A 8 -3.30 15.72 2.99
CA ALA A 8 -2.93 16.07 4.35
C ALA A 8 -4.18 16.18 5.24
N ASP A 9 -5.26 16.75 4.73
CA ASP A 9 -6.55 16.88 5.41
C ASP A 9 -7.19 15.50 5.63
N LEU A 10 -7.24 14.63 4.60
CA LEU A 10 -7.74 13.26 4.74
C LEU A 10 -6.91 12.44 5.74
N ALA A 11 -5.59 12.57 5.65
CA ALA A 11 -4.68 11.94 6.57
C ALA A 11 -4.87 12.51 7.99
N SER A 12 -5.13 13.82 8.15
CA SER A 12 -5.31 14.48 9.45
C SER A 12 -6.46 13.88 10.28
N ALA A 13 -7.49 13.34 9.61
CA ALA A 13 -8.60 12.64 10.25
C ALA A 13 -8.20 11.30 10.89
N ILE A 14 -7.01 10.77 10.58
CA ILE A 14 -6.44 9.58 11.21
C ILE A 14 -5.62 10.03 12.42
N PRO A 15 -5.97 9.59 13.65
CA PRO A 15 -5.28 9.99 14.87
C PRO A 15 -3.78 9.69 14.82
N GLY A 16 -2.96 10.71 15.08
CA GLY A 16 -1.50 10.61 15.18
C GLY A 16 -0.74 10.69 13.85
N TYR A 17 0.58 10.90 13.95
CA TYR A 17 1.53 10.76 12.84
C TYR A 17 2.04 9.32 12.66
N GLY A 18 1.68 8.42 13.58
CA GLY A 18 2.14 7.03 13.58
C GLY A 18 3.66 6.88 13.77
N PRO A 19 4.15 5.66 13.99
CA PRO A 19 5.58 5.36 13.88
C PRO A 19 6.05 5.44 12.42
N SER A 20 7.37 5.60 12.23
CA SER A 20 8.02 5.62 10.90
C SER A 20 7.85 4.29 10.15
N ASP A 21 7.63 3.19 10.87
CA ASP A 21 7.27 1.87 10.33
C ASP A 21 6.39 1.10 11.33
N VAL A 22 5.78 0.00 10.88
CA VAL A 22 5.10 -0.99 11.71
C VAL A 22 6.15 -1.93 12.29
N PHE A 23 6.24 -1.97 13.61
CA PHE A 23 7.06 -2.97 14.32
C PHE A 23 6.17 -4.11 14.79
N TYR A 24 6.45 -5.30 14.27
CA TYR A 24 5.67 -6.51 14.55
C TYR A 24 6.21 -7.24 15.79
N PRO A 25 5.34 -7.98 16.50
CA PRO A 25 5.76 -8.87 17.59
C PRO A 25 6.80 -9.92 17.18
N GLU A 26 7.54 -10.44 18.15
CA GLU A 26 8.59 -11.46 17.93
C GLU A 26 8.12 -12.67 17.12
N TRP A 27 6.91 -13.12 17.39
CA TRP A 27 6.34 -14.27 16.73
C TRP A 27 6.10 -14.06 15.23
N PHE A 28 6.15 -12.85 14.68
CA PHE A 28 6.07 -12.67 13.22
C PHE A 28 7.35 -13.03 12.50
N LEU A 29 8.51 -13.10 13.17
CA LEU A 29 9.80 -13.31 12.51
C LEU A 29 9.79 -14.59 11.65
N GLY A 30 10.20 -14.47 10.40
CA GLY A 30 10.27 -15.58 9.44
C GLY A 30 9.23 -15.50 8.32
N THR A 31 9.01 -16.62 7.65
CA THR A 31 8.08 -16.75 6.52
C THR A 31 6.86 -17.55 6.94
N TRP A 32 5.68 -17.05 6.57
CA TRP A 32 4.38 -17.53 6.98
C TRP A 32 3.50 -17.84 5.77
N GLU A 33 2.72 -18.91 5.88
CA GLU A 33 1.57 -19.17 5.03
C GLU A 33 0.41 -18.28 5.53
N ALA A 34 0.18 -17.17 4.84
CA ALA A 34 -0.89 -16.24 5.17
C ALA A 34 -2.18 -16.65 4.47
N THR A 35 -3.28 -16.67 5.23
CA THR A 35 -4.65 -16.67 4.69
C THR A 35 -5.26 -15.30 4.96
N SER A 36 -5.56 -14.55 3.90
CA SER A 36 -6.07 -13.17 4.00
C SER A 36 -7.48 -13.07 3.43
N GLU A 37 -8.39 -12.47 4.19
CA GLU A 37 -9.77 -12.22 3.76
C GLU A 37 -10.03 -10.71 3.72
N LEU A 38 -10.53 -10.21 2.59
CA LEU A 38 -11.07 -8.85 2.52
C LEU A 38 -12.52 -8.88 3.04
N SER A 39 -12.71 -8.47 4.28
CA SER A 39 -14.01 -8.51 4.96
C SER A 39 -14.97 -7.40 4.53
N ALA A 40 -14.44 -6.22 4.20
CA ALA A 40 -15.24 -5.07 3.85
C ALA A 40 -14.45 -4.02 3.07
N VAL A 41 -15.17 -3.27 2.24
CA VAL A 41 -14.70 -2.03 1.60
C VAL A 41 -15.68 -0.93 1.96
N GLU A 42 -15.18 0.10 2.61
CA GLU A 42 -15.91 1.28 3.03
C GLU A 42 -15.50 2.49 2.17
N THR A 43 -16.42 3.42 1.98
CA THR A 43 -16.19 4.69 1.27
C THR A 43 -16.56 5.83 2.21
N PRO A 44 -15.65 6.29 3.09
CA PRO A 44 -15.99 7.26 4.14
C PRO A 44 -16.59 8.57 3.61
N GLN A 45 -16.30 8.94 2.37
CA GLN A 45 -16.83 10.14 1.71
C GLN A 45 -17.99 9.84 0.73
N GLY A 46 -18.48 8.60 0.71
CA GLY A 46 -19.58 8.15 -0.13
C GLY A 46 -19.14 7.50 -1.45
N ASP A 47 -19.97 6.58 -1.94
CA ASP A 47 -19.70 5.77 -3.14
C ASP A 47 -19.61 6.60 -4.43
N SER A 48 -20.34 7.72 -4.51
CA SER A 48 -20.32 8.62 -5.67
C SER A 48 -18.95 9.26 -5.90
N LEU A 49 -18.13 9.40 -4.85
CA LEU A 49 -16.83 10.05 -4.92
C LEU A 49 -15.67 9.03 -5.01
N ALA A 50 -15.80 7.84 -4.42
CA ALA A 50 -14.73 6.84 -4.41
C ALA A 50 -14.44 6.22 -5.80
N GLY A 51 -15.41 6.29 -6.71
CA GLY A 51 -15.24 5.93 -8.12
C GLY A 51 -14.93 4.44 -8.35
N GLU A 52 -14.34 4.14 -9.51
CA GLU A 52 -14.14 2.76 -9.98
C GLU A 52 -13.22 1.91 -9.07
N ALA A 53 -12.31 2.54 -8.34
CA ALA A 53 -11.39 1.83 -7.44
C ALA A 53 -12.15 1.11 -6.31
N ALA A 54 -13.11 1.79 -5.68
CA ALA A 54 -13.96 1.17 -4.65
C ALA A 54 -14.86 0.07 -5.22
N VAL A 55 -15.42 0.28 -6.42
CA VAL A 55 -16.22 -0.75 -7.11
C VAL A 55 -15.39 -2.00 -7.40
N ASN A 56 -14.16 -1.83 -7.88
CA ASN A 56 -13.27 -2.95 -8.18
C ASN A 56 -12.82 -3.66 -6.90
N ALA A 57 -12.47 -2.94 -5.83
CA ALA A 57 -12.12 -3.54 -4.54
C ALA A 57 -13.28 -4.34 -3.93
N ARG A 58 -14.53 -3.86 -4.07
CA ARG A 58 -15.72 -4.56 -3.57
C ARG A 58 -15.95 -5.93 -4.22
N LYS A 59 -15.47 -6.15 -5.46
CA LYS A 59 -15.54 -7.47 -6.12
C LYS A 59 -14.74 -8.54 -5.40
N SER A 60 -13.76 -8.14 -4.59
CA SER A 60 -12.91 -9.03 -3.80
C SER A 60 -13.39 -9.22 -2.36
N VAL A 61 -14.49 -8.59 -1.95
CA VAL A 61 -15.04 -8.78 -0.59
C VAL A 61 -15.51 -10.23 -0.42
N GLY A 62 -15.08 -10.87 0.66
CA GLY A 62 -15.31 -12.29 0.95
C GLY A 62 -14.40 -13.25 0.20
N MET A 63 -13.51 -12.75 -0.68
CA MET A 63 -12.47 -13.60 -1.27
C MET A 63 -11.38 -13.88 -0.23
N ILE A 64 -10.93 -15.14 -0.22
CA ILE A 64 -9.84 -15.61 0.62
C ILE A 64 -8.62 -15.87 -0.25
N GLU A 65 -7.56 -15.11 0.00
CA GLU A 65 -6.27 -15.22 -0.69
C GLU A 65 -5.28 -16.00 0.17
N ARG A 66 -4.44 -16.81 -0.47
CA ARG A 66 -3.37 -17.57 0.19
C ARG A 66 -2.04 -17.26 -0.47
N TYR A 67 -1.10 -16.75 0.32
CA TYR A 67 0.21 -16.34 -0.15
C TYR A 67 1.24 -16.38 0.98
N LEU A 68 2.52 -16.28 0.64
CA LEU A 68 3.57 -16.21 1.64
C LEU A 68 3.74 -14.77 2.12
N GLN A 69 3.88 -14.60 3.42
CA GLN A 69 4.32 -13.34 4.03
C GLN A 69 5.63 -13.58 4.76
N ARG A 70 6.61 -12.70 4.58
CA ARG A 70 7.89 -12.69 5.25
C ARG A 70 8.02 -11.44 6.10
N TYR A 71 8.59 -11.65 7.29
CA TYR A 71 8.96 -10.62 8.23
C TYR A 71 10.41 -10.85 8.64
N ILE A 72 11.18 -9.78 8.67
CA ILE A 72 12.62 -9.81 8.85
C ILE A 72 13.01 -8.94 10.05
N GLU A 73 14.14 -9.28 10.67
CA GLU A 73 14.78 -8.38 11.61
C GLU A 73 15.51 -7.27 10.86
N TYR A 74 15.25 -6.03 11.23
CA TYR A 74 15.95 -4.85 10.76
C TYR A 74 16.22 -3.93 11.94
N ARG A 75 17.51 -3.67 12.22
CA ARG A 75 17.97 -2.80 13.33
C ARG A 75 17.35 -3.19 14.70
N GLY A 76 17.28 -4.50 14.98
CA GLY A 76 16.74 -5.03 16.24
C GLY A 76 15.21 -4.94 16.39
N ARG A 77 14.49 -4.76 15.28
CA ARG A 77 13.02 -4.71 15.22
C ARG A 77 12.52 -5.62 14.11
N ILE A 78 11.33 -6.18 14.26
CA ILE A 78 10.72 -7.00 13.22
C ILE A 78 9.83 -6.12 12.35
N VAL A 79 10.09 -6.16 11.05
CA VAL A 79 9.37 -5.39 10.03
C VAL A 79 8.86 -6.33 8.95
N ALA A 80 7.79 -5.93 8.26
CA ALA A 80 7.33 -6.66 7.09
C ALA A 80 8.33 -6.51 5.94
N ASP A 81 8.71 -7.62 5.32
CA ASP A 81 9.43 -7.60 4.06
C ASP A 81 8.44 -7.29 2.94
N ARG A 82 8.18 -6.00 2.73
CA ARG A 82 7.14 -5.55 1.80
C ARG A 82 7.45 -5.96 0.36
N GLY A 83 8.73 -5.95 -0.01
CA GLY A 83 9.20 -6.43 -1.30
C GLY A 83 8.77 -7.88 -1.57
N PHE A 84 9.08 -8.77 -0.63
CA PHE A 84 8.67 -10.17 -0.70
C PHE A 84 7.16 -10.34 -0.65
N ASN A 85 6.47 -9.66 0.27
CA ASN A 85 5.05 -9.84 0.52
C ASN A 85 4.21 -9.44 -0.70
N VAL A 86 4.55 -8.33 -1.33
CA VAL A 86 3.85 -7.86 -2.53
C VAL A 86 4.13 -8.79 -3.72
N GLY A 87 5.37 -9.23 -3.89
CA GLY A 87 5.73 -10.19 -4.93
C GLY A 87 5.06 -11.56 -4.75
N SER A 88 4.88 -12.01 -3.50
CA SER A 88 4.19 -13.28 -3.23
C SER A 88 2.67 -13.19 -3.37
N PHE A 89 2.08 -12.01 -3.15
CA PHE A 89 0.63 -11.82 -3.22
C PHE A 89 0.10 -11.88 -4.65
N SER A 90 0.78 -11.25 -5.60
CA SER A 90 0.30 -11.15 -6.98
C SER A 90 1.23 -11.81 -7.98
N ARG A 91 0.67 -12.76 -8.76
CA ARG A 91 1.37 -13.43 -9.86
C ARG A 91 1.64 -12.52 -11.07
N SER A 92 1.01 -11.35 -11.13
CA SER A 92 1.22 -10.40 -12.22
C SER A 92 2.42 -9.48 -11.99
N VAL A 93 3.03 -9.51 -10.80
CA VAL A 93 4.17 -8.67 -10.46
C VAL A 93 5.42 -9.20 -11.16
N GLU A 94 6.01 -8.36 -12.00
CA GLU A 94 7.24 -8.63 -12.76
C GLU A 94 8.48 -8.22 -11.96
N SER A 95 8.37 -7.10 -11.21
CA SER A 95 9.44 -6.62 -10.32
C SER A 95 8.87 -5.84 -9.14
N VAL A 96 9.58 -5.89 -8.02
CA VAL A 96 9.32 -5.07 -6.83
C VAL A 96 10.61 -4.38 -6.40
N ASP A 97 10.50 -3.09 -6.09
CA ASP A 97 11.57 -2.29 -5.48
C ASP A 97 11.09 -1.77 -4.12
N TRP A 98 11.87 -2.10 -3.09
CA TRP A 98 11.58 -1.74 -1.70
C TRP A 98 12.87 -1.79 -0.87
N ASP A 99 13.05 -0.79 -0.01
CA ASP A 99 14.17 -0.69 0.92
C ASP A 99 13.65 -0.64 2.36
N PRO A 100 14.07 -1.52 3.29
CA PRO A 100 13.70 -1.43 4.70
C PRO A 100 14.16 -0.12 5.37
N ALA A 101 15.14 0.60 4.81
CA ALA A 101 15.52 1.94 5.27
C ALA A 101 14.51 3.03 4.86
N ASP A 102 13.72 2.81 3.81
CA ASP A 102 12.57 3.62 3.41
C ASP A 102 11.28 2.77 3.36
N PRO A 103 10.76 2.37 4.52
CA PRO A 103 9.65 1.41 4.60
C PRO A 103 8.32 1.96 4.10
N SER A 104 8.28 3.25 3.71
CA SER A 104 7.05 3.93 3.30
C SER A 104 6.80 3.87 1.81
N VAL A 105 7.75 3.42 1.00
CA VAL A 105 7.60 3.39 -0.46
C VAL A 105 7.86 1.98 -0.99
N VAL A 106 6.89 1.42 -1.69
CA VAL A 106 7.04 0.18 -2.47
C VAL A 106 6.69 0.50 -3.91
N SER A 107 7.61 0.27 -4.83
CA SER A 107 7.38 0.36 -6.27
C SER A 107 7.19 -1.04 -6.85
N THR A 108 6.17 -1.24 -7.67
CA THR A 108 5.94 -2.47 -8.41
C THR A 108 5.81 -2.21 -9.90
N VAL A 109 6.21 -3.18 -10.69
CA VAL A 109 5.85 -3.28 -12.10
C VAL A 109 5.05 -4.56 -12.26
N ALA A 110 3.84 -4.44 -12.83
CA ALA A 110 2.96 -5.56 -13.04
C ALA A 110 2.50 -5.66 -14.50
N GLY A 111 2.47 -6.87 -15.03
CA GLY A 111 1.95 -7.17 -16.36
C GLY A 111 0.42 -7.07 -16.38
N ARG A 112 -0.12 -6.29 -17.32
CA ARG A 112 -1.55 -6.11 -17.56
C ARG A 112 -1.84 -6.11 -19.05
N GLY A 113 -2.38 -7.23 -19.56
CA GLY A 113 -2.87 -7.31 -20.94
C GLY A 113 -1.79 -7.12 -22.02
N GLY A 114 -0.57 -7.58 -21.77
CA GLY A 114 0.56 -7.47 -22.72
C GLY A 114 1.40 -6.20 -22.57
N ALA A 115 1.13 -5.39 -21.55
CA ALA A 115 1.95 -4.24 -21.18
C ALA A 115 2.29 -4.22 -19.70
N SER A 116 3.44 -3.65 -19.36
CA SER A 116 3.87 -3.44 -17.98
C SER A 116 3.34 -2.10 -17.46
N MET A 117 2.79 -2.12 -16.25
CA MET A 117 2.28 -0.94 -15.55
C MET A 117 3.06 -0.75 -14.25
N ARG A 118 3.60 0.44 -14.04
CA ARG A 118 4.26 0.79 -12.77
C ARG A 118 3.22 1.35 -11.79
N THR A 119 3.27 0.85 -10.57
CA THR A 119 2.49 1.33 -9.43
C THR A 119 3.42 1.62 -8.27
N GLU A 120 3.27 2.77 -7.62
CA GLU A 120 3.94 3.09 -6.37
C GLU A 120 2.91 3.13 -5.24
N MET A 121 3.17 2.40 -4.15
CA MET A 121 2.43 2.52 -2.91
C MET A 121 3.24 3.33 -1.92
N ARG A 122 2.71 4.50 -1.50
CA ARG A 122 3.33 5.34 -0.47
C ARG A 122 2.49 5.40 0.79
N VAL A 123 2.99 4.81 1.87
CA VAL A 123 2.37 4.90 3.20
C VAL A 123 2.64 6.28 3.79
N THR A 124 1.58 6.99 4.19
CA THR A 124 1.69 8.34 4.77
C THR A 124 1.33 8.37 6.25
N LYS A 125 0.55 7.39 6.74
CA LYS A 125 0.24 7.25 8.17
C LYS A 125 0.10 5.79 8.57
N ARG A 126 0.42 5.52 9.83
CA ARG A 126 0.34 4.20 10.43
C ARG A 126 -0.29 4.28 11.82
N ALA A 127 -1.05 3.26 12.19
CA ALA A 127 -1.49 3.05 13.56
C ALA A 127 -1.32 1.58 13.91
N VAL A 128 -0.74 1.32 15.08
CA VAL A 128 -0.63 -0.03 15.64
C VAL A 128 -1.56 -0.09 16.83
N GLY A 129 -2.50 -1.03 16.80
CA GLY A 129 -3.44 -1.25 17.89
C GLY A 129 -2.83 -2.16 18.95
N ALA A 130 -3.07 -1.85 20.22
CA ALA A 130 -2.73 -2.77 21.30
C ALA A 130 -3.46 -4.11 21.09
N PRO A 131 -2.81 -5.25 21.37
CA PRO A 131 -3.48 -6.54 21.37
C PRO A 131 -4.67 -6.46 22.32
N GLU A 132 -5.83 -6.97 21.90
CA GLU A 132 -7.10 -6.98 22.66
C GLU A 132 -6.99 -7.92 23.90
N GLY A 133 -5.98 -7.72 24.75
CA GLY A 133 -5.58 -8.60 25.84
C GLY A 133 -4.95 -9.93 25.40
N ARG A 134 -4.66 -10.10 24.10
CA ARG A 134 -4.32 -11.40 23.49
C ARG A 134 -2.98 -11.38 22.77
N SER A 135 -2.06 -12.27 23.17
CA SER A 135 -0.72 -12.37 22.58
C SER A 135 -0.68 -12.96 21.16
N ASP A 136 -1.76 -13.64 20.76
CA ASP A 136 -1.92 -14.23 19.42
C ASP A 136 -2.57 -13.28 18.41
N LEU A 137 -2.86 -12.04 18.80
CA LEU A 137 -3.47 -11.02 17.94
C LEU A 137 -2.54 -9.83 17.73
N PHE A 138 -2.60 -9.26 16.53
CA PHE A 138 -1.90 -8.02 16.20
C PHE A 138 -2.72 -7.18 15.23
N ASN A 139 -2.87 -5.89 15.50
CA ASN A 139 -3.69 -4.98 14.70
C ASN A 139 -2.83 -3.87 14.12
N VAL A 140 -2.96 -3.65 12.82
CA VAL A 140 -2.27 -2.57 12.11
C VAL A 140 -3.24 -1.85 11.19
N SER A 141 -3.05 -0.55 11.05
CA SER A 141 -3.69 0.25 10.02
C SER A 141 -2.63 1.08 9.31
N GLU A 142 -2.61 1.02 7.98
CA GLU A 142 -1.76 1.85 7.13
C GLU A 142 -2.65 2.65 6.18
N PHE A 143 -2.44 3.96 6.13
CA PHE A 143 -3.00 4.82 5.09
C PHE A 143 -1.93 5.06 4.06
N TYR A 144 -2.23 4.75 2.80
CA TYR A 144 -1.31 4.84 1.70
C TYR A 144 -1.95 5.45 0.46
N GLN A 145 -1.08 5.84 -0.46
CA GLN A 145 -1.44 6.34 -1.76
C GLN A 145 -0.98 5.33 -2.79
N GLU A 146 -1.90 4.83 -3.60
CA GLU A 146 -1.56 4.07 -4.80
C GLU A 146 -1.46 5.03 -5.97
N VAL A 147 -0.24 5.22 -6.46
CA VAL A 147 0.08 6.05 -7.62
C VAL A 147 0.30 5.13 -8.81
N VAL A 148 -0.57 5.22 -9.81
CA VAL A 148 -0.46 4.46 -11.06
C VAL A 148 -0.01 5.41 -12.16
N ASP A 149 1.09 5.08 -12.83
CA ASP A 149 1.63 5.89 -13.91
C ASP A 149 0.60 6.04 -15.05
N GLY A 150 0.45 7.26 -15.55
CA GLY A 150 -0.45 7.57 -16.66
C GLY A 150 0.05 7.10 -18.03
N ASN A 151 1.16 6.35 -18.07
CA ASN A 151 1.69 5.71 -19.28
C ASN A 151 0.78 4.54 -19.68
N ASN A 152 -0.35 4.87 -20.30
CA ASN A 152 -1.15 3.89 -21.02
C ASN A 152 -0.46 3.60 -22.36
N PRO A 153 0.10 2.40 -22.57
CA PRO A 153 0.82 2.06 -23.80
C PRO A 153 -0.06 2.18 -25.05
N SER A 154 -1.37 1.95 -24.92
CA SER A 154 -2.33 2.13 -26.00
C SER A 154 -2.52 3.60 -26.39
N ALA A 155 -2.37 4.54 -25.44
CA ALA A 155 -2.44 5.97 -25.69
C ALA A 155 -1.14 6.50 -26.31
N LEU A 156 0.02 6.01 -25.84
CA LEU A 156 1.34 6.32 -26.39
C LEU A 156 1.48 5.85 -27.85
N ALA A 157 0.94 4.67 -28.18
CA ALA A 157 0.92 4.16 -29.55
C ALA A 157 0.09 5.02 -30.53
N LEU A 158 -0.83 5.83 -30.02
CA LEU A 158 -1.64 6.79 -30.79
C LEU A 158 -1.06 8.21 -30.78
N GLY A 159 0.17 8.40 -30.29
CA GLY A 159 0.83 9.70 -30.22
C GLY A 159 0.27 10.63 -29.14
N ALA A 160 -0.59 10.14 -28.24
CA ALA A 160 -1.00 10.89 -27.07
C ALA A 160 0.15 10.84 -26.04
N GLY A 161 0.51 11.99 -25.47
CA GLY A 161 1.48 12.04 -24.37
C GLY A 161 0.98 11.23 -23.16
N ALA A 162 1.90 10.85 -22.28
CA ALA A 162 1.58 10.20 -21.01
C ALA A 162 0.44 10.94 -20.28
N GLY A 163 -0.61 10.26 -19.86
CA GLY A 163 -1.65 10.89 -19.02
C GLY A 163 -1.07 11.35 -17.67
N PRO A 164 -1.76 12.23 -16.93
CA PRO A 164 -1.39 12.48 -15.54
C PRO A 164 -1.49 11.17 -14.74
N PRO A 165 -0.61 10.95 -13.75
CA PRO A 165 -0.68 9.78 -12.88
C PRO A 165 -2.00 9.80 -12.10
N LYS A 166 -2.54 8.61 -11.86
CA LYS A 166 -3.75 8.42 -11.04
C LYS A 166 -3.32 8.15 -9.61
N VAL A 167 -3.84 8.93 -8.65
CA VAL A 167 -3.57 8.71 -7.22
C VAL A 167 -4.85 8.27 -6.51
N THR A 168 -4.80 7.11 -5.88
CA THR A 168 -5.91 6.55 -5.09
C THR A 168 -5.51 6.49 -3.62
N PRO A 169 -6.07 7.32 -2.74
CA PRO A 169 -5.83 7.20 -1.30
C PRO A 169 -6.64 6.03 -0.74
N VAL A 170 -5.99 5.19 0.06
CA VAL A 170 -6.59 3.99 0.66
C VAL A 170 -6.10 3.86 2.09
N ARG A 171 -7.00 3.49 3.00
CA ARG A 171 -6.62 2.96 4.31
C ARG A 171 -6.84 1.45 4.31
N CYS A 172 -5.82 0.68 4.65
CA CYS A 172 -5.98 -0.73 4.97
C CYS A 172 -5.90 -0.91 6.49
N ILE A 173 -6.87 -1.62 7.04
CA ILE A 173 -6.89 -2.05 8.43
C ILE A 173 -6.79 -3.57 8.41
N THR A 174 -5.75 -4.11 9.03
CA THR A 174 -5.50 -5.55 9.09
C THR A 174 -5.47 -6.01 10.53
N LYS A 175 -6.28 -7.04 10.83
CA LYS A 175 -6.20 -7.81 12.06
C LYS A 175 -5.54 -9.15 11.77
N TYR A 176 -4.44 -9.42 12.46
CA TYR A 176 -3.74 -10.69 12.37
C TYR A 176 -4.08 -11.59 13.54
N ARG A 177 -4.09 -12.90 13.26
CA ARG A 177 -4.15 -13.95 14.26
C ARG A 177 -3.10 -15.02 13.98
N LEU A 178 -2.32 -15.36 15.00
CA LEU A 178 -1.47 -16.54 15.01
C LEU A 178 -2.35 -17.79 15.16
N VAL A 179 -2.21 -18.76 14.24
CA VAL A 179 -3.03 -19.98 14.25
C VAL A 179 -2.26 -21.15 14.83
N ALA A 180 -1.34 -21.72 14.05
CA ALA A 180 -0.50 -22.86 14.40
C ALA A 180 0.63 -23.00 13.37
N GLY A 181 1.81 -23.49 13.79
CA GLY A 181 2.95 -23.62 12.88
C GLY A 181 3.32 -22.29 12.21
N PRO A 182 3.81 -22.29 10.95
CA PRO A 182 4.09 -21.06 10.20
C PRO A 182 2.82 -20.49 9.54
N GLN A 183 1.66 -20.50 10.22
CA GLN A 183 0.40 -19.99 9.65
C GLN A 183 -0.16 -18.78 10.40
N ILE A 184 -0.49 -17.75 9.62
CA ILE A 184 -1.21 -16.56 10.09
C ILE A 184 -2.51 -16.37 9.31
N GLN A 185 -3.50 -15.83 9.99
CA GLN A 185 -4.72 -15.32 9.38
C GLN A 185 -4.72 -13.81 9.42
N ALA A 186 -5.14 -13.18 8.33
CA ALA A 186 -5.32 -11.75 8.21
C ALA A 186 -6.77 -11.44 7.82
N LEU A 187 -7.44 -10.60 8.59
CA LEU A 187 -8.74 -10.04 8.24
C LEU A 187 -8.54 -8.58 7.88
N GLN A 188 -8.85 -8.23 6.64
CA GLN A 188 -8.61 -6.91 6.08
C GLN A 188 -9.91 -6.15 5.89
N ARG A 189 -9.84 -4.84 6.10
CA ARG A 189 -10.87 -3.87 5.72
C ARG A 189 -10.20 -2.72 5.00
N LEU A 190 -10.77 -2.31 3.87
CA LEU A 190 -10.30 -1.14 3.13
C LEU A 190 -11.25 0.04 3.32
N GLU A 191 -10.71 1.23 3.51
CA GLU A 191 -11.42 2.49 3.34
C GLU A 191 -10.85 3.15 2.08
N VAL A 192 -11.67 3.30 1.03
CA VAL A 192 -11.25 3.85 -0.26
C VAL A 192 -11.76 5.28 -0.41
N TYR A 193 -10.85 6.18 -0.75
CA TYR A 193 -11.13 7.61 -0.89
C TYR A 193 -11.16 8.01 -2.38
N PRO A 194 -11.70 9.19 -2.70
CA PRO A 194 -11.81 9.67 -4.08
C PRO A 194 -10.46 9.72 -4.80
N ASN A 195 -10.46 9.33 -6.08
CA ASN A 195 -9.28 9.46 -6.93
C ASN A 195 -8.91 10.94 -7.06
N LEU A 196 -7.62 11.24 -6.94
CA LEU A 196 -7.07 12.55 -7.20
C LEU A 196 -6.48 12.52 -8.61
N ILE A 197 -7.17 13.15 -9.56
CA ILE A 197 -6.72 13.35 -10.95
C ILE A 197 -6.36 14.82 -11.09
N SER A 198 -5.08 15.16 -11.29
CA SER A 198 -4.74 16.55 -11.62
C SER A 198 -3.44 16.68 -12.42
N ALA A 199 -3.29 17.82 -13.10
CA ALA A 199 -2.03 18.29 -13.67
C ALA A 199 -0.93 18.46 -12.59
N ASP A 200 -1.30 18.76 -11.34
CA ASP A 200 -0.40 18.89 -10.18
C ASP A 200 0.17 17.53 -9.71
N ALA A 201 -0.40 16.41 -10.15
CA ALA A 201 0.14 15.09 -9.85
C ALA A 201 1.45 14.82 -10.62
N ARG A 202 1.69 15.51 -11.75
CA ARG A 202 3.00 15.50 -12.43
C ARG A 202 4.06 16.22 -11.63
N ASP A 203 3.79 17.42 -11.11
CA ASP A 203 4.74 18.16 -10.25
C ASP A 203 5.12 17.37 -9.00
N PHE A 204 4.19 16.57 -8.46
CA PHE A 204 4.46 15.66 -7.36
C PHE A 204 5.33 14.45 -7.78
N VAL A 205 5.05 13.81 -8.91
CA VAL A 205 5.87 12.71 -9.45
C VAL A 205 7.27 13.19 -9.85
N ASP A 206 7.39 14.37 -10.45
CA ASP A 206 8.69 14.96 -10.82
C ASP A 206 9.51 15.31 -9.58
N ALA A 207 8.89 15.78 -8.49
CA ALA A 207 9.57 15.99 -7.20
C ALA A 207 10.03 14.66 -6.55
N ILE A 208 9.28 13.57 -6.74
CA ILE A 208 9.65 12.22 -6.26
C ILE A 208 10.83 11.67 -7.07
N MET A 209 10.80 11.82 -8.39
CA MET A 209 11.85 11.32 -9.28
C MET A 209 13.14 12.16 -9.18
N ALA A 210 13.03 13.47 -8.92
CA ALA A 210 14.18 14.34 -8.64
C ALA A 210 14.82 14.07 -7.27
N GLY A 211 14.05 13.63 -6.27
CA GLY A 211 14.53 13.28 -4.93
C GLY A 211 15.41 12.01 -4.87
N GLY A 212 15.43 11.20 -5.93
CA GLY A 212 16.33 10.05 -6.05
C GLY A 212 17.77 10.40 -6.45
N ALA A 213 18.02 11.62 -6.93
CA ALA A 213 19.31 12.02 -7.52
C ALA A 213 20.25 12.77 -6.55
N ASP A 214 19.81 13.17 -5.35
CA ASP A 214 20.65 13.90 -4.38
C ASP A 214 20.96 13.02 -3.15
N ARG A 215 21.62 11.87 -3.39
CA ARG A 215 22.10 10.97 -2.33
C ARG A 215 23.55 11.26 -1.86
N ASP A 216 24.18 12.31 -2.37
CA ASP A 216 25.61 12.60 -2.14
C ASP A 216 25.89 13.82 -1.25
N LYS A 217 24.93 14.28 -0.43
CA LYS A 217 25.22 15.27 0.60
C LYS A 217 25.37 14.62 1.97
N PRO A 218 26.55 14.70 2.59
CA PRO A 218 26.76 14.18 3.94
C PRO A 218 26.00 15.04 4.95
N VAL A 219 25.34 14.37 5.89
CA VAL A 219 24.94 14.95 7.19
C VAL A 219 26.08 14.73 8.17
#